data_AF-A0A2N2D5L1-F1
#
_entry.id   AF-A0A2N2D5L1-F1
#
_cell.length_a   1.000
_cell.length_b   1.000
_cell.length_c   1.000
_cell.angle_alpha   90.00
_cell.angle_beta   90.00
_cell.angle_gamma   90.00
#
_symmetry.space_group_name_H-M   'P 1'
#
loop_
_entity.id
_entity.type
_entity.pdbx_description
1 polymer ?
#
loop_
_entity_poly.entity_id
_entity_poly.type
_entity_poly.pdbx_seq_one_letter_code
_entity_poly.pdbx_strand_id
1 'polypeptide(L)'
;MEKNILGLPMTITETSEWKDLETRESVIGPDNLLTEIMDKRLFSNVEIMWVLRRMVFFYGKKDSLLKMAPPERLLMNMNDILRAFYIFFDLENPEMDDNIRSYISTRLTDATWGISTRTREYLYKIN
;
A
#
# COMPACT_ATOMS: atom_id res chain seq x y z
N MET A 1 -8.80 17.65 -8.53
CA MET A 1 -7.36 17.38 -8.39
C MET A 1 -6.59 18.65 -8.71
N GLU A 2 -5.72 19.07 -7.81
CA GLU A 2 -4.74 20.10 -8.12
C GLU A 2 -3.86 19.64 -9.29
N LYS A 3 -3.45 20.59 -10.13
CA LYS A 3 -2.57 20.32 -11.26
C LYS A 3 -1.17 20.81 -10.92
N ASN A 4 -0.17 20.01 -11.22
CA ASN A 4 1.22 20.44 -11.09
C ASN A 4 1.57 21.50 -12.15
N ILE A 5 2.79 22.03 -12.09
CA ILE A 5 3.32 23.08 -12.98
C ILE A 5 3.29 22.68 -14.48
N LEU A 6 3.13 21.40 -14.78
CA LEU A 6 3.04 20.82 -16.13
C LEU A 6 1.59 20.52 -16.55
N GLY A 7 0.60 20.88 -15.73
CA GLY A 7 -0.81 20.61 -15.99
C GLY A 7 -1.25 19.16 -15.74
N LEU A 8 -0.37 18.32 -15.19
CA LEU A 8 -0.66 16.93 -14.86
C LEU A 8 -1.39 16.84 -13.51
N PRO A 9 -2.24 15.82 -13.30
CA PRO A 9 -2.87 15.58 -12.01
C PRO A 9 -1.79 15.38 -10.94
N MET A 10 -1.86 16.16 -9.87
CA MET A 10 -0.93 16.05 -8.75
C MET A 10 -1.26 14.80 -7.94
N THR A 11 -0.24 13.99 -7.66
CA THR A 11 -0.35 12.84 -6.75
C THR A 11 -0.34 13.31 -5.29
N ILE A 12 -0.86 12.48 -4.38
CA ILE A 12 -0.88 12.81 -2.94
C ILE A 12 0.51 13.15 -2.40
N THR A 13 1.54 12.46 -2.87
CA THR A 13 2.93 12.69 -2.46
C THR A 13 3.51 14.02 -2.92
N GLU A 14 2.84 14.71 -3.84
CA GLU A 14 3.28 16.01 -4.37
C GLU A 14 2.57 17.19 -3.69
N THR A 15 1.52 16.93 -2.89
CA THR A 15 0.74 17.93 -2.18
C THR A 15 1.55 18.63 -1.06
N SER A 16 1.14 19.85 -0.69
CA SER A 16 1.71 20.57 0.45
C SER A 16 1.58 19.79 1.76
N GLU A 17 0.43 19.16 1.96
CA GLU A 17 0.07 18.41 3.15
C GLU A 17 1.00 17.21 3.34
N TRP A 18 1.42 16.56 2.24
CA TRP A 18 2.44 15.53 2.30
C TRP A 18 3.80 16.07 2.75
N LYS A 19 4.23 17.22 2.21
CA LYS A 19 5.50 17.85 2.60
C LYS A 19 5.51 18.31 4.06
N ASP A 20 4.37 18.80 4.54
CA ASP A 20 4.20 19.16 5.95
C ASP A 20 4.31 17.91 6.83
N LEU A 21 3.71 16.80 6.40
CA LEU A 21 3.80 15.52 7.11
C LEU A 21 5.24 14.97 7.10
N GLU A 22 5.98 15.06 6.00
CA GLU A 22 7.40 14.67 5.93
C GLU A 22 8.28 15.56 6.82
N THR A 23 7.98 16.86 6.86
CA THR A 23 8.67 17.79 7.77
C THR A 23 8.39 17.40 9.21
N ARG A 24 7.14 17.08 9.56
CA ARG A 24 6.78 16.57 10.89
C ARG A 24 7.52 15.28 11.23
N GLU A 25 7.55 14.31 10.31
CA GLU A 25 8.28 13.05 10.44
C GLU A 25 9.76 13.31 10.75
N SER A 26 10.39 14.26 10.07
CA SER A 26 11.81 14.58 10.27
C SER A 26 12.12 15.14 11.67
N VAL A 27 11.13 15.79 12.30
CA VAL A 27 11.28 16.43 13.62
C VAL A 27 11.03 15.43 14.75
N ILE A 28 9.94 14.66 14.68
CA ILE A 28 9.53 13.76 15.79
C ILE A 28 9.94 12.30 15.58
N GLY A 29 10.36 11.94 14.37
CA GLY A 29 10.65 10.57 13.97
C GLY A 29 9.40 9.79 13.54
N PRO A 30 9.58 8.75 12.71
CA PRO A 30 8.47 7.99 12.11
C PRO A 30 7.62 7.25 13.14
N ASP A 31 8.19 6.77 14.24
CA ASP A 31 7.45 5.98 15.23
C ASP A 31 6.51 6.86 16.08
N ASN A 32 6.97 8.06 16.43
CA ASN A 32 6.13 9.05 17.11
C ASN A 32 5.04 9.59 16.18
N LEU A 33 5.37 9.84 14.91
CA LEU A 33 4.36 10.27 13.94
C LEU A 33 3.29 9.20 13.72
N LEU A 34 3.69 7.92 13.63
CA LEU A 34 2.73 6.82 13.54
C LEU A 34 1.80 6.81 14.76
N THR A 35 2.35 6.99 15.97
CA THR A 35 1.56 7.06 17.20
C THR A 35 0.56 8.24 17.16
N GLU A 36 1.01 9.44 16.77
CA GLU A 36 0.15 10.61 16.61
C GLU A 36 -1.01 10.37 15.62
N ILE A 37 -0.78 9.65 14.53
CA ILE A 37 -1.83 9.32 13.56
C ILE A 37 -2.79 8.28 14.15
N MET A 38 -2.30 7.24 14.82
CA MET A 38 -3.15 6.18 15.39
C MET A 38 -4.09 6.67 16.50
N ASP A 39 -3.74 7.76 17.19
CA ASP A 39 -4.60 8.38 18.21
C ASP A 39 -5.80 9.14 17.61
N LYS A 40 -5.84 9.35 16.28
CA LYS A 40 -6.93 10.04 15.60
C LYS A 40 -8.10 9.11 15.32
N ARG A 41 -9.31 9.66 15.39
CA ARG A 41 -10.53 8.95 14.98
C ARG A 41 -10.61 8.73 13.46
N LEU A 42 -10.11 9.67 12.67
CA LEU A 42 -10.15 9.66 11.20
C LEU A 42 -8.81 10.14 10.66
N PHE A 43 -8.36 9.51 9.58
CA PHE A 43 -7.11 9.86 8.90
C PHE A 43 -7.44 10.64 7.62
N SER A 44 -6.65 11.67 7.32
CA SER A 44 -6.64 12.33 6.02
C SER A 44 -6.04 11.42 4.94
N ASN A 45 -6.28 11.75 3.66
CA ASN A 45 -5.73 10.97 2.53
C ASN A 45 -4.19 10.88 2.56
N VAL A 46 -3.53 11.95 2.97
CA VAL A 46 -2.06 12.01 3.13
C VAL A 46 -1.59 11.08 4.25
N GLU A 47 -2.29 11.04 5.37
CA GLU A 47 -1.97 10.15 6.49
C GLU A 47 -2.23 8.69 6.15
N ILE A 48 -3.35 8.39 5.46
CA ILE A 48 -3.64 7.05 4.95
C ILE A 48 -2.49 6.58 4.04
N MET A 49 -2.11 7.40 3.06
CA MET A 49 -1.01 7.08 2.14
C MET A 49 0.32 6.91 2.88
N TRP A 50 0.59 7.75 3.87
CA TRP A 50 1.81 7.66 4.67
C TRP A 50 1.85 6.38 5.52
N VAL A 51 0.74 6.01 6.17
CA VAL A 51 0.62 4.76 6.94
C VAL A 51 0.78 3.55 6.02
N LEU A 52 0.15 3.55 4.84
CA LEU A 52 0.32 2.49 3.84
C LEU A 52 1.79 2.36 3.41
N ARG A 53 2.49 3.48 3.16
CA ARG A 53 3.94 3.51 2.85
C ARG A 53 4.75 2.84 3.96
N ARG A 54 4.46 3.14 5.23
CA ARG A 54 5.13 2.53 6.39
C ARG A 54 4.87 1.04 6.49
N MET A 55 3.62 0.60 6.30
CA MET A 55 3.27 -0.82 6.34
C MET A 55 4.01 -1.59 5.23
N VAL A 56 3.99 -1.12 3.99
CA VAL A 56 4.71 -1.76 2.87
C VAL A 56 6.21 -1.90 3.18
N PHE A 57 6.83 -0.88 3.76
CA PHE A 57 8.24 -0.94 4.19
C PHE A 57 8.49 -2.06 5.21
N PHE A 58 7.70 -2.14 6.28
CA PHE A 58 7.89 -3.15 7.33
C PHE A 58 7.64 -4.58 6.83
N TYR A 59 6.56 -4.81 6.09
CA TYR A 59 6.26 -6.13 5.53
C TYR A 59 7.26 -6.54 4.43
N GLY A 60 7.86 -5.59 3.71
CA GLY A 60 8.93 -5.84 2.75
C GLY A 60 10.30 -6.17 3.37
N LYS A 61 10.62 -5.60 4.54
CA LYS A 61 11.92 -5.76 5.21
C LYS A 61 12.15 -7.17 5.79
N LYS A 62 11.09 -7.98 5.96
CA LYS A 62 11.14 -9.32 6.59
C LYS A 62 11.79 -9.27 7.99
N ASP A 63 11.37 -8.31 8.80
CA ASP A 63 11.88 -8.08 10.16
C ASP A 63 11.82 -9.34 11.03
N SER A 64 12.90 -9.61 11.77
CA SER A 64 13.02 -10.69 12.75
C SER A 64 11.92 -10.70 13.81
N LEU A 65 11.48 -9.52 14.27
CA LEU A 65 10.38 -9.43 15.23
C LEU A 65 9.05 -9.81 14.58
N LEU A 66 8.82 -9.35 13.35
CA LEU A 66 7.59 -9.64 12.61
C LEU A 66 7.46 -11.13 12.28
N LYS A 67 8.57 -11.86 12.13
CA LYS A 67 8.59 -13.33 11.96
C LYS A 67 8.06 -14.09 13.18
N MET A 68 8.00 -13.46 14.35
CA MET A 68 7.42 -14.08 15.55
C MET A 68 5.88 -13.99 15.57
N ALA A 69 5.28 -13.17 14.68
CA ALA A 69 3.83 -13.08 14.58
C ALA A 69 3.23 -14.35 13.94
N PRO A 70 2.03 -14.79 14.36
CA PRO A 70 1.35 -15.90 13.72
C PRO A 70 1.15 -15.66 12.21
N PRO A 71 1.42 -16.65 11.34
CA PRO A 71 1.24 -16.49 9.89
C PRO A 71 -0.15 -16.01 9.49
N GLU A 72 -1.20 -16.50 10.16
CA GLU A 72 -2.58 -16.11 9.91
C GLU A 72 -2.81 -14.62 10.19
N ARG A 73 -2.16 -14.09 11.23
CA ARG A 73 -2.22 -12.66 11.56
C ARG A 73 -1.53 -11.82 10.49
N LEU A 74 -0.39 -12.27 9.98
CA LEU A 74 0.32 -11.59 8.89
C LEU A 74 -0.53 -11.57 7.62
N LEU A 75 -1.18 -12.69 7.28
CA LEU A 75 -2.09 -12.77 6.13
C LEU A 75 -3.28 -11.81 6.27
N MET A 76 -3.89 -11.74 7.45
CA MET A 76 -4.98 -10.79 7.71
C MET A 76 -4.52 -9.34 7.57
N ASN A 77 -3.39 -8.97 8.18
CA ASN A 77 -2.85 -7.62 8.07
C ASN A 77 -2.56 -7.24 6.61
N MET A 78 -1.97 -8.16 5.83
CA MET A 78 -1.72 -7.94 4.41
C MET A 78 -3.02 -7.77 3.62
N ASN A 79 -4.05 -8.57 3.90
CA ASN A 79 -5.36 -8.42 3.28
C ASN A 79 -6.01 -7.07 3.63
N ASP A 80 -5.88 -6.58 4.86
CA ASP A 80 -6.41 -5.28 5.27
C ASP A 80 -5.68 -4.12 4.56
N ILE A 81 -4.35 -4.21 4.42
CA ILE A 81 -3.56 -3.25 3.64
C ILE A 81 -4.02 -3.22 2.18
N LEU A 82 -4.18 -4.40 1.55
CA LEU A 82 -4.62 -4.51 0.17
C LEU A 82 -6.04 -3.96 -0.03
N ARG A 83 -6.94 -4.18 0.94
CA ARG A 83 -8.30 -3.61 0.90
C ARG A 83 -8.30 -2.09 1.00
N ALA A 84 -7.52 -1.54 1.94
CA ALA A 84 -7.37 -0.09 2.07
C ALA A 84 -6.80 0.51 0.77
N PHE A 85 -5.76 -0.12 0.21
CA PHE A 85 -5.16 0.29 -1.06
C PHE A 85 -6.16 0.21 -2.22
N TYR A 86 -6.94 -0.88 -2.32
CA TYR A 86 -7.95 -1.06 -3.36
C TYR A 86 -9.01 0.03 -3.32
N ILE A 87 -9.63 0.28 -2.16
CA ILE A 87 -10.66 1.31 -2.01
C ILE A 87 -10.09 2.70 -2.32
N PHE A 88 -8.87 2.96 -1.83
CA PHE A 88 -8.21 4.24 -2.03
C PHE A 88 -7.93 4.51 -3.52
N PHE A 89 -7.38 3.55 -4.24
CA PHE A 89 -7.09 3.68 -5.68
C PHE A 89 -8.34 3.70 -6.55
N ASP A 90 -9.38 2.94 -6.20
CA ASP A 90 -10.66 2.92 -6.93
C ASP A 90 -11.32 4.31 -6.92
N LEU A 91 -11.26 5.02 -5.78
CA LEU A 91 -11.80 6.36 -5.65
C LEU A 91 -11.00 7.41 -6.43
N GLU A 92 -9.68 7.29 -6.46
CA GLU A 92 -8.81 8.20 -7.22
C GLU A 92 -8.94 7.98 -8.74
N ASN A 93 -9.37 6.77 -9.17
CA ASN A 93 -9.56 6.35 -10.56
C ASN A 93 -8.53 6.96 -11.54
N PRO A 94 -7.23 6.75 -11.30
CA PRO A 94 -6.21 7.40 -12.11
C PRO A 94 -6.20 6.85 -13.53
N GLU A 95 -6.09 7.73 -14.52
CA GLU A 95 -5.83 7.30 -15.89
C GLU A 95 -4.42 6.69 -15.96
N MET A 96 -4.35 5.43 -16.37
CA MET A 96 -3.09 4.69 -16.47
C MET A 96 -2.64 4.61 -17.93
N ASP A 97 -1.34 4.76 -18.18
CA ASP A 97 -0.76 4.45 -19.48
C ASP A 97 -0.58 2.93 -19.67
N ASP A 98 -0.28 2.52 -20.91
CA ASP A 98 -0.15 1.11 -21.28
C ASP A 98 1.04 0.40 -20.62
N ASN A 99 2.12 1.11 -20.28
CA ASN A 99 3.26 0.53 -19.60
C ASN A 99 2.90 0.18 -18.16
N ILE A 100 2.22 1.08 -17.46
CA ILE A 100 1.72 0.84 -16.10
C ILE A 100 0.72 -0.31 -16.10
N ARG A 101 -0.24 -0.31 -17.04
CA ARG A 101 -1.22 -1.40 -17.18
C ARG A 101 -0.55 -2.75 -17.43
N SER A 102 0.47 -2.79 -18.30
CA SER A 102 1.24 -4.01 -18.60
C SER A 102 1.99 -4.54 -17.38
N TYR A 103 2.65 -3.65 -16.64
CA TYR A 103 3.34 -4.00 -15.39
C TYR A 103 2.38 -4.59 -14.36
N ILE A 104 1.25 -3.93 -14.12
CA ILE A 104 0.22 -4.39 -13.17
C ILE A 104 -0.33 -5.75 -13.61
N SER A 105 -0.67 -5.91 -14.89
CA SER A 105 -1.23 -7.15 -15.44
C SER A 105 -0.29 -8.34 -15.24
N THR A 106 1.02 -8.13 -15.43
CA THR A 106 2.03 -9.16 -15.18
C THR A 106 2.05 -9.57 -13.72
N ARG A 107 2.09 -8.59 -12.79
CA ARG A 107 2.10 -8.86 -11.35
C ARG A 107 0.84 -9.58 -10.87
N LEU A 108 -0.33 -9.20 -11.39
CA LEU A 108 -1.58 -9.86 -11.06
C LEU A 108 -1.63 -11.29 -11.60
N THR A 109 -1.13 -11.52 -12.82
CA THR A 109 -1.04 -12.87 -13.40
C THR A 109 -0.23 -13.80 -12.51
N ASP A 110 0.95 -13.36 -12.08
CA ASP A 110 1.81 -14.13 -11.16
C ASP A 110 1.11 -14.38 -9.82
N ALA A 111 0.43 -13.36 -9.28
CA ALA A 111 -0.31 -13.47 -8.03
C ALA A 111 -1.53 -14.41 -8.10
N THR A 112 -1.99 -14.80 -9.30
CA THR A 112 -3.07 -15.80 -9.44
C THR A 112 -2.62 -17.25 -9.24
N TRP A 113 -1.32 -17.47 -9.01
CA TRP A 113 -0.81 -18.81 -8.72
C TRP A 113 -1.43 -19.37 -7.43
N GLY A 114 -2.01 -20.57 -7.51
CA GLY A 114 -2.76 -21.21 -6.42
C GLY A 114 -4.27 -20.93 -6.41
N ILE A 115 -4.75 -19.97 -7.21
CA ILE A 115 -6.19 -19.68 -7.37
C ILE A 115 -6.69 -19.90 -8.79
N SER A 116 -5.83 -19.76 -9.80
CA SER A 116 -6.20 -20.08 -11.19
C SER A 116 -6.43 -21.58 -11.37
N THR A 117 -7.40 -21.96 -12.21
CA THR A 117 -7.75 -23.36 -12.48
C THR A 117 -6.53 -24.22 -12.74
N ARG A 118 -5.64 -23.76 -13.64
CA ARG A 118 -4.39 -24.44 -14.00
C ARG A 118 -3.50 -24.74 -12.80
N THR A 119 -3.34 -23.78 -11.90
CA THR A 119 -2.42 -23.93 -10.74
C THR A 119 -3.08 -24.66 -9.58
N ARG A 120 -4.40 -24.55 -9.41
CA ARG A 120 -5.16 -25.39 -8.46
C ARG A 120 -5.14 -26.86 -8.84
N GLU A 121 -5.36 -27.18 -10.12
CA GLU A 121 -5.23 -28.56 -10.62
C GLU A 121 -3.83 -29.11 -10.41
N TYR A 122 -2.79 -28.29 -10.58
CA TYR A 122 -1.43 -28.67 -10.26
C TYR A 122 -1.27 -28.99 -8.75
N LEU A 123 -1.75 -28.10 -7.87
CA LEU A 123 -1.71 -28.31 -6.41
C LEU A 123 -2.45 -29.59 -5.97
N TYR A 124 -3.58 -29.91 -6.60
CA TYR A 124 -4.32 -31.16 -6.34
C TYR A 124 -3.60 -32.43 -6.81
N LYS A 125 -2.68 -32.33 -7.78
CA LYS A 125 -1.93 -33.47 -8.29
C LYS A 125 -0.68 -33.79 -7.47
N ILE A 126 -0.17 -32.82 -6.73
CA ILE A 126 1.08 -32.94 -5.95
C ILE A 126 0.85 -33.13 -4.45
N ASN A 127 -0.39 -33.00 -3.98
CA ASN A 127 -0.84 -33.30 -2.62
C ASN A 127 -1.84 -34.44 -2.65
#